data_AF-A0A418CH64-F1
#
_entry.id   AF-A0A418CH64-F1
#
_cell.length_a   1.000
_cell.length_b   1.000
_cell.length_c   1.000
_cell.angle_alpha   90.00
_cell.angle_beta   90.00
_cell.angle_gamma   90.00
#
_symmetry.space_group_name_H-M   'P 1'
#
loop_
_entity.id
_entity.type
_entity.pdbx_description
1 polymer ?
#
loop_
_entity_poly.entity_id
_entity_poly.type
_entity_poly.pdbx_seq_one_letter_code
_entity_poly.pdbx_strand_id
1 'polypeptide(L)'
;MITWIKINQRAWLMSYFATKKSDVAYDSLLRLLRRFCQRYVFCQQRQTKNKLKQALLTKVHDEFARDFHREYQSYENDCVFNVDETGMYYNLPPTYIWAVCGGNAKISTGEKHSMRMTAVLTARADGQKLPLLLITKGENAWMDVVVWRQYLRD
;
A
#
# COMPACT_ATOMS: atom_id res chain seq x y z
N MET A 1 8.46 17.27 -6.74
CA MET A 1 9.70 17.84 -7.31
C MET A 1 9.44 18.77 -8.51
N ILE A 2 8.79 18.32 -9.60
CA ILE A 2 8.50 19.17 -10.77
C ILE A 2 7.73 20.44 -10.41
N THR A 3 6.66 20.32 -9.62
CA THR A 3 5.86 21.48 -9.18
C THR A 3 6.70 22.50 -8.39
N TRP A 4 7.59 22.02 -7.52
CA TRP A 4 8.48 22.89 -6.76
C TRP A 4 9.45 23.65 -7.67
N ILE A 5 10.03 22.99 -8.68
CA ILE A 5 10.91 23.63 -9.67
C ILE A 5 10.15 24.68 -10.48
N LYS A 6 8.91 24.39 -10.89
CA LYS A 6 8.06 25.33 -11.63
C LYS A 6 7.76 26.61 -10.83
N ILE A 7 7.60 26.48 -9.52
CA ILE A 7 7.27 27.61 -8.62
C ILE A 7 8.54 28.40 -8.23
N ASN A 8 9.61 27.71 -7.84
CA ASN A 8 10.77 28.33 -7.19
C ASN A 8 11.97 28.54 -8.13
N GLN A 9 12.04 27.82 -9.25
CA GLN A 9 13.21 27.79 -10.14
C GLN A 9 12.79 27.96 -11.61
N ARG A 10 11.80 28.82 -11.85
CA ARG A 10 11.22 29.02 -13.19
C ARG A 10 12.24 29.53 -14.21
N ALA A 11 13.11 30.47 -13.83
CA ALA A 11 14.14 31.01 -14.72
C ALA A 11 15.11 29.91 -15.20
N TRP A 12 15.58 29.08 -14.27
CA TRP A 12 16.41 27.91 -14.59
C TRP A 12 15.66 26.89 -15.45
N LEU A 13 14.37 26.65 -15.19
CA LEU A 13 13.57 25.72 -15.97
C LEU A 13 13.43 26.19 -17.43
N MET A 14 13.23 27.49 -17.64
CA MET A 14 13.12 28.08 -18.99
C MET A 14 14.46 28.03 -19.73
N SER A 15 15.58 28.35 -19.06
CA SER A 15 16.91 28.23 -19.68
C SER A 15 17.25 26.77 -20.00
N TYR A 16 16.89 25.83 -19.12
CA TYR A 16 17.05 24.40 -19.38
C TYR A 16 16.25 23.96 -20.62
N PHE A 17 14.98 24.37 -20.74
CA PHE A 17 14.17 24.07 -21.91
C PHE A 17 14.69 24.70 -23.19
N ALA A 18 15.29 25.90 -23.14
CA ALA A 18 15.92 26.52 -24.31
C ALA A 18 17.10 25.70 -24.86
N THR A 19 17.76 24.87 -24.03
CA THR A 19 18.84 23.96 -24.49
C THR A 19 18.34 22.66 -25.12
N LYS A 20 17.03 22.41 -25.15
CA LYS A 20 16.42 21.17 -25.63
C LYS A 20 15.50 21.46 -26.82
N LYS A 21 15.31 20.48 -27.69
CA LYS A 21 14.26 20.54 -28.71
C LYS A 21 12.89 20.54 -28.02
N SER A 22 11.95 21.32 -28.54
CA SER A 22 10.66 21.59 -27.89
C SER A 22 9.81 20.34 -27.68
N ASP A 23 9.91 19.37 -28.60
CA ASP A 23 9.22 18.08 -28.60
C ASP A 23 9.68 17.13 -27.48
N VAL A 24 10.93 17.24 -27.02
CA VAL A 24 11.52 16.33 -26.01
C VAL A 24 11.95 17.02 -24.72
N ALA A 25 11.76 18.33 -24.60
CA ALA A 25 12.25 19.11 -23.47
C ALA A 25 11.70 18.62 -22.12
N TYR A 26 10.40 18.32 -22.07
CA TYR A 26 9.74 17.84 -20.86
C TYR A 26 10.17 16.42 -20.49
N ASP A 27 10.26 15.50 -21.45
CA ASP A 27 10.75 14.14 -21.22
C ASP A 27 12.20 14.10 -20.77
N SER A 28 13.02 15.00 -21.32
CA SER A 28 14.41 15.18 -20.90
C SER A 28 14.51 15.63 -19.44
N LEU A 29 13.62 16.54 -19.00
CA LEU A 29 13.51 16.93 -17.60
C LEU A 29 13.08 15.75 -16.72
N LEU A 30 12.06 14.98 -17.12
CA LEU A 30 11.62 13.80 -16.37
C LEU A 30 12.75 12.79 -16.18
N ARG A 31 13.54 12.53 -17.23
CA ARG A 31 14.70 11.63 -17.16
C ARG A 31 15.79 12.16 -16.22
N LEU A 32 16.09 13.45 -16.27
CA LEU A 32 17.05 14.09 -15.36
C LEU A 32 16.61 13.91 -13.90
N LEU A 33 15.34 14.19 -13.62
CA LEU A 33 14.75 14.06 -12.29
C LEU A 33 14.73 12.62 -11.79
N ARG A 34 14.42 11.64 -12.65
CA ARG A 34 14.48 10.22 -12.29
C ARG A 34 15.90 9.78 -11.93
N ARG A 35 16.91 10.17 -12.72
CA ARG A 35 18.33 9.86 -12.44
C ARG A 35 18.80 10.50 -11.15
N PHE A 36 18.39 11.75 -10.89
CA PHE A 36 18.65 12.43 -9.63
C PHE A 36 18.04 11.64 -8.45
N CYS A 37 16.77 11.26 -8.54
CA CYS A 37 16.12 10.46 -7.50
C CYS A 37 16.82 9.12 -7.26
N GLN A 38 17.21 8.41 -8.32
CA GLN A 38 17.93 7.15 -8.21
C GLN A 38 19.31 7.33 -7.55
N ARG A 39 20.08 8.34 -7.95
CA ARG A 39 21.43 8.60 -7.41
C ARG A 39 21.42 8.91 -5.92
N TYR A 40 20.42 9.64 -5.47
CA TYR A 40 20.30 10.08 -4.07
C TYR A 40 19.26 9.26 -3.27
N VAL A 41 18.85 8.10 -3.80
CA VAL A 41 17.95 7.15 -3.13
C VAL A 41 16.63 7.78 -2.67
N PHE A 42 16.11 8.74 -3.45
CA PHE A 42 14.77 9.27 -3.23
C PHE A 42 13.74 8.25 -3.72
N CYS A 43 13.01 7.65 -2.79
CA CYS A 43 11.91 6.74 -3.09
C CYS A 43 10.59 7.49 -3.30
N GLN A 44 9.73 6.96 -4.18
CA GLN A 44 8.37 7.45 -4.31
C GLN A 44 7.58 7.07 -3.05
N GLN A 45 7.27 8.05 -2.21
CA GLN A 45 6.44 7.85 -1.03
C GLN A 45 5.00 8.26 -1.34
N ARG A 46 4.04 7.41 -0.97
CA ARG A 46 2.63 7.78 -0.99
C ARG A 46 2.39 8.70 0.20
N GLN A 47 1.70 9.81 -0.02
CA GLN A 47 1.32 10.69 1.09
C GLN A 47 0.30 9.95 1.97
N THR A 48 0.76 9.42 3.09
CA THR A 48 -0.08 8.79 4.09
C THR A 48 -0.45 9.84 5.12
N LYS A 49 -1.76 10.04 5.35
CA LYS A 49 -2.24 10.85 6.48
C LYS A 49 -2.11 10.01 7.75
N ASN A 50 -0.92 9.95 8.34
CA ASN A 50 -0.78 9.39 9.68
C ASN A 50 -1.49 10.32 10.66
N LYS A 51 -2.48 9.80 11.38
CA LYS A 51 -3.27 10.56 12.36
C LYS A 51 -2.44 10.96 13.59
N LEU A 52 -1.26 10.37 13.80
CA LEU A 52 -0.42 10.53 14.98
C LEU A 52 1.05 10.79 14.61
N LYS A 53 1.77 11.48 15.50
CA LYS A 53 3.22 11.75 15.37
C LYS A 53 4.02 10.46 15.55
N GLN A 54 5.09 10.29 14.77
CA GLN A 54 5.94 9.09 14.80
C GLN A 54 6.47 8.75 16.21
N ALA A 55 6.93 9.75 16.96
CA ALA A 55 7.46 9.55 18.32
C ALA A 55 6.44 8.95 19.29
N LEU A 56 5.15 9.32 19.14
CA LEU A 56 4.09 8.76 19.98
C LEU A 56 3.83 7.29 19.62
N LEU A 57 3.82 6.95 18.32
CA LEU A 57 3.66 5.56 17.87
C LEU A 57 4.80 4.68 18.38
N THR A 58 6.04 5.17 18.32
CA THR A 58 7.21 4.44 18.85
C THR A 58 7.09 4.22 20.35
N LYS A 59 6.71 5.25 21.12
CA LYS A 59 6.52 5.10 22.56
C LYS A 59 5.46 4.04 22.90
N VAL A 60 4.30 4.10 22.26
CA VAL A 60 3.21 3.12 22.49
C VAL A 60 3.65 1.71 22.10
N HIS A 61 4.35 1.58 20.98
CA HIS A 61 4.91 0.31 20.53
C HIS A 61 5.88 -0.28 21.57
N ASP A 62 6.82 0.52 22.07
CA ASP A 62 7.85 0.05 23.01
C ASP A 62 7.26 -0.29 24.39
N GLU A 63 6.29 0.50 24.86
CA GLU A 63 5.55 0.20 26.09
C GLU A 63 4.77 -1.12 25.97
N PHE A 64 4.04 -1.31 24.86
CA PHE A 64 3.32 -2.55 24.59
C PHE A 64 4.27 -3.76 24.49
N ALA A 65 5.36 -3.65 23.72
CA ALA A 65 6.32 -4.73 23.55
C ALA A 65 6.94 -5.16 24.89
N ARG A 66 7.33 -4.19 25.73
CA ARG A 66 7.86 -4.46 27.07
C ARG A 66 6.84 -5.19 27.95
N ASP A 67 5.60 -4.73 27.95
CA ASP A 67 4.57 -5.31 28.81
C ASP A 67 4.17 -6.71 28.32
N PHE A 68 4.04 -6.90 27.00
CA PHE A 68 3.81 -8.20 26.37
C PHE A 68 4.92 -9.20 26.73
N HIS A 69 6.19 -8.83 26.53
CA HIS A 69 7.30 -9.74 26.84
C HIS A 69 7.42 -10.03 28.33
N ARG A 70 7.04 -9.10 29.21
CA ARG A 70 7.04 -9.33 30.66
C ARG A 70 5.94 -10.32 31.08
N GLU A 71 4.73 -10.14 30.56
CA GLU A 71 3.56 -10.93 30.95
C GLU A 71 3.58 -12.34 30.36
N TYR A 72 4.03 -12.48 29.11
CA TYR A 72 4.04 -13.75 28.40
C TYR A 72 5.41 -14.42 28.35
N GLN A 73 6.37 -14.00 29.19
CA GLN A 73 7.75 -14.55 29.20
C GLN A 73 7.83 -16.07 29.41
N SER A 74 6.82 -16.65 30.07
CA SER A 74 6.78 -18.07 30.38
C SER A 74 6.25 -18.93 29.24
N TYR A 75 5.70 -18.31 28.19
CA TYR A 75 5.22 -19.02 27.01
C TYR A 75 6.36 -19.27 26.04
N GLU A 76 6.43 -20.48 25.54
CA GLU A 76 7.36 -20.87 24.48
C GLU A 76 6.96 -20.23 23.14
N ASN A 77 7.92 -20.15 22.22
CA ASN A 77 7.69 -19.53 20.90
C ASN A 77 6.62 -20.26 20.05
N ASP A 78 6.29 -21.50 20.39
CA ASP A 78 5.22 -22.26 19.74
C ASP A 78 3.81 -21.86 20.21
N CYS A 79 3.71 -21.01 21.23
CA CYS A 79 2.44 -20.50 21.75
C CYS A 79 2.12 -19.08 21.26
N VAL A 80 3.02 -18.45 20.48
CA VAL A 80 2.85 -17.09 19.96
C VAL A 80 2.52 -17.14 18.46
N PHE A 81 1.33 -16.66 18.11
CA PHE A 81 0.82 -16.63 16.75
C PHE A 81 0.56 -15.19 16.32
N ASN A 82 1.18 -14.77 15.23
CA ASN A 82 0.87 -13.51 14.55
C ASN A 82 -0.07 -13.80 13.38
N VAL A 83 -1.28 -13.24 13.42
CA VAL A 83 -2.30 -13.43 12.40
C VAL A 83 -2.59 -12.09 11.72
N ASP A 84 -2.62 -12.08 10.40
CA ASP A 84 -3.01 -10.91 9.62
C ASP A 84 -3.92 -11.26 8.44
N GLU A 85 -4.78 -10.32 8.07
CA GLU A 85 -5.71 -10.43 6.96
C GLU A 85 -5.22 -9.63 5.76
N THR A 86 -5.16 -10.27 4.60
CA THR A 86 -4.83 -9.60 3.34
C THR A 86 -5.96 -9.77 2.32
N GLY A 87 -6.44 -8.63 1.81
CA GLY A 87 -7.45 -8.59 0.75
C GLY A 87 -6.83 -8.89 -0.61
N MET A 88 -7.21 -10.02 -1.20
CA MET A 88 -6.90 -10.38 -2.58
C MET A 88 -8.07 -9.97 -3.48
N TYR A 89 -7.86 -8.94 -4.29
CA TYR A 89 -8.87 -8.49 -5.25
C TYR A 89 -8.75 -9.31 -6.53
N TYR A 90 -9.86 -9.80 -7.06
CA TYR A 90 -9.84 -10.39 -8.39
C TYR A 90 -9.53 -9.28 -9.39
N ASN A 91 -8.53 -9.49 -10.26
CA ASN A 91 -8.28 -8.62 -11.41
C ASN A 91 -9.39 -8.84 -12.45
N LEU A 92 -10.61 -8.41 -12.14
CA LEU A 92 -11.75 -8.43 -13.05
C LEU A 92 -11.74 -7.13 -13.86
N PRO A 93 -11.62 -7.18 -15.21
CA PRO A 93 -11.48 -5.99 -16.03
C PRO A 93 -12.84 -5.40 -16.47
N PRO A 94 -12.87 -4.13 -16.95
CA PRO A 94 -11.69 -3.38 -17.38
C PRO A 94 -11.40 -2.13 -16.55
N THR A 95 -10.14 -2.02 -16.13
CA THR A 95 -9.52 -0.79 -15.60
C THR A 95 -9.55 0.38 -16.60
N TYR A 96 -9.88 0.14 -17.88
CA TYR A 96 -10.05 1.15 -18.93
C TYR A 96 -11.14 0.73 -19.94
N ILE A 97 -12.16 1.56 -20.15
CA ILE A 97 -13.18 1.39 -21.20
C ILE A 97 -12.88 2.39 -22.32
N TRP A 98 -12.81 1.91 -23.57
CA TRP A 98 -12.66 2.78 -24.74
C TRP A 98 -13.94 3.60 -24.94
N ALA A 99 -13.82 4.93 -24.88
CA ALA A 99 -14.88 5.86 -25.22
C ALA A 99 -14.57 6.53 -26.57
N VAL A 100 -15.62 6.86 -27.33
CA VAL A 100 -15.48 7.57 -28.61
C VAL A 100 -14.84 8.94 -28.38
N CYS A 101 -13.86 9.31 -29.20
CA CYS A 101 -13.15 10.59 -29.09
C CYS A 101 -14.13 11.76 -29.31
N GLY A 102 -14.34 12.58 -28.27
CA GLY A 102 -15.32 13.67 -28.26
C GLY A 102 -16.74 13.28 -27.80
N GLY A 103 -16.98 12.00 -27.46
CA GLY A 103 -18.25 11.51 -26.90
C GLY A 103 -18.32 11.59 -25.37
N ASN A 104 -19.52 11.47 -24.82
CA ASN A 104 -19.74 11.46 -23.37
C ASN A 104 -19.37 10.09 -22.77
N ALA A 105 -18.37 10.05 -21.89
CA ALA A 105 -17.87 8.83 -21.24
C ALA A 105 -18.65 8.44 -19.97
N LYS A 106 -19.92 8.86 -19.83
CA LYS A 106 -20.71 8.64 -18.61
C LYS A 106 -21.14 7.17 -18.50
N ILE A 107 -20.57 6.47 -17.52
CA ILE A 107 -21.01 5.13 -17.12
C ILE A 107 -22.16 5.31 -16.13
N SER A 108 -23.35 4.77 -16.43
CA SER A 108 -24.53 4.92 -15.56
C SER A 108 -24.38 4.17 -14.24
N THR A 109 -23.61 3.08 -14.22
CA THR A 109 -23.38 2.23 -13.05
C THR A 109 -22.22 1.28 -13.35
N GLY A 110 -20.99 1.65 -12.97
CA GLY A 110 -19.87 0.73 -12.95
C GLY A 110 -19.77 0.11 -11.56
N GLU A 111 -19.77 -1.22 -11.47
CA GLU A 111 -19.53 -1.94 -10.22
C GLU A 111 -18.11 -1.57 -9.73
N LYS A 112 -18.05 -0.70 -8.71
CA LYS A 112 -16.81 -0.07 -8.24
C LYS A 112 -15.93 -1.03 -7.44
N HIS A 113 -16.42 -2.22 -7.16
CA HIS A 113 -15.80 -3.19 -6.28
C HIS A 113 -15.60 -4.48 -7.08
N SER A 114 -14.38 -4.71 -7.54
CA SER A 114 -13.98 -6.06 -7.92
C SER A 114 -14.27 -6.97 -6.73
N MET A 115 -14.82 -8.16 -6.98
CA MET A 115 -14.96 -9.18 -5.94
C MET A 115 -13.63 -9.29 -5.13
N ARG A 116 -13.74 -9.50 -3.83
CA ARG A 116 -12.58 -9.59 -2.92
C ARG A 116 -12.60 -10.95 -2.23
N MET A 117 -11.49 -11.65 -2.28
CA MET A 117 -11.18 -12.77 -1.41
C MET A 117 -10.33 -12.24 -0.25
N THR A 118 -10.56 -12.73 0.96
CA THR A 118 -9.71 -12.40 2.11
C THR A 118 -8.87 -13.64 2.41
N ALA A 119 -7.56 -13.46 2.44
CA ALA A 119 -6.60 -14.49 2.84
C ALA A 119 -6.10 -14.17 4.25
N VAL A 120 -6.18 -15.14 5.15
CA VAL A 120 -5.71 -15.04 6.52
C VAL A 120 -4.41 -15.80 6.65
N LEU A 121 -3.36 -15.11 7.07
CA LEU A 121 -2.01 -15.64 7.20
C LEU A 121 -1.65 -15.69 8.68
N THR A 122 -1.23 -16.86 9.15
CA THR A 122 -0.71 -17.02 10.51
C THR A 122 0.71 -17.54 10.49
N ALA A 123 1.58 -16.80 11.16
CA ALA A 123 2.96 -17.19 11.42
C ALA A 123 3.15 -17.38 12.92
N ARG A 124 3.76 -18.50 13.28
CA ARG A 124 4.14 -18.82 14.65
C ARG A 124 5.55 -18.31 14.92
N ALA A 125 5.85 -17.93 16.16
CA ALA A 125 7.13 -17.30 16.49
C ALA A 125 8.34 -18.24 16.34
N ASP A 126 8.12 -19.56 16.33
CA ASP A 126 9.14 -20.56 16.00
C ASP A 126 9.45 -20.67 14.49
N GLY A 127 8.77 -19.88 13.66
CA GLY A 127 8.95 -19.84 12.21
C GLY A 127 8.00 -20.75 11.42
N GLN A 128 7.15 -21.54 12.09
CA GLN A 128 6.13 -22.33 11.40
C GLN A 128 5.00 -21.45 10.85
N LYS A 129 4.42 -21.87 9.73
CA LYS A 129 3.27 -21.19 9.11
C LYS A 129 2.09 -22.13 9.16
N LEU A 130 0.95 -21.64 9.64
CA LEU A 130 -0.27 -22.42 9.65
C LEU A 130 -0.90 -22.41 8.24
N PRO A 131 -1.81 -23.35 7.96
CA PRO A 131 -2.55 -23.35 6.72
C PRO A 131 -3.21 -22.00 6.43
N LEU A 132 -3.11 -21.60 5.15
CA LEU A 132 -3.76 -20.40 4.62
C LEU A 132 -5.27 -20.58 4.67
N LEU A 133 -5.99 -19.70 5.36
CA LEU A 133 -7.45 -19.66 5.29
C LEU A 133 -7.89 -18.66 4.22
N LEU A 134 -8.69 -19.13 3.26
CA LEU A 134 -9.28 -18.31 2.22
C LEU A 134 -10.78 -18.15 2.47
N ILE A 135 -11.22 -16.91 2.65
CA ILE A 135 -12.63 -16.54 2.83
C ILE A 135 -13.15 -15.98 1.51
N THR A 136 -14.08 -16.70 0.87
CA THR A 136 -14.55 -16.45 -0.50
C THR A 136 -15.94 -15.81 -0.61
N LYS A 137 -16.47 -15.20 0.47
CA LYS A 137 -17.86 -14.67 0.48
C LYS A 137 -17.96 -13.21 0.00
N GLY A 138 -18.84 -12.98 -0.98
CA GLY A 138 -19.14 -11.67 -1.56
C GLY A 138 -19.59 -10.60 -0.55
N GLU A 139 -19.27 -9.36 -0.90
CA GLU A 139 -19.48 -8.08 -0.18
C GLU A 139 -18.93 -7.93 1.25
N ASN A 140 -18.88 -8.99 2.08
CA ASN A 140 -18.40 -8.92 3.47
C ASN A 140 -17.60 -10.18 3.91
N ALA A 141 -16.48 -10.46 3.23
CA ALA A 141 -15.49 -11.45 3.66
C ALA A 141 -14.56 -10.87 4.75
N TRP A 142 -15.05 -10.82 5.99
CA TRP A 142 -14.26 -10.45 7.17
C TRP A 142 -14.22 -11.59 8.17
N MET A 143 -13.19 -11.64 9.00
CA MET A 143 -13.07 -12.65 10.02
C MET A 143 -13.95 -12.29 11.22
N ASP A 144 -15.08 -12.99 11.35
CA ASP A 144 -15.96 -12.87 12.50
C ASP A 144 -15.54 -13.85 13.62
N VAL A 145 -16.17 -13.71 14.79
CA VAL A 145 -15.88 -14.54 15.98
C VAL A 145 -16.06 -16.04 15.70
N VAL A 146 -16.98 -16.40 14.79
CA VAL A 146 -17.23 -17.81 14.43
C VAL A 146 -16.10 -18.34 13.57
N VAL A 147 -15.67 -17.57 12.56
CA VAL A 147 -14.53 -17.91 11.70
C VAL A 147 -13.24 -18.03 12.52
N TRP A 148 -13.00 -17.14 13.47
CA TRP A 148 -11.87 -17.22 14.40
C TRP A 148 -11.86 -18.50 15.23
N ARG A 149 -13.02 -18.88 15.80
CA ARG A 149 -13.12 -20.10 16.58
C ARG A 149 -12.90 -21.36 15.76
N GLN A 150 -13.23 -21.36 14.47
CA GLN A 150 -12.94 -22.48 13.60
C GLN A 150 -11.46 -22.52 13.24
N TYR A 151 -10.90 -21.38 12.85
CA TYR A 151 -9.52 -21.28 12.40
C TYR A 151 -8.47 -21.60 13.47
N LEU A 152 -8.72 -21.23 14.73
CA LEU A 152 -7.81 -21.52 15.84
C LEU A 152 -8.01 -22.92 16.47
N ARG A 153 -8.98 -23.71 15.97
CA ARG A 153 -9.25 -25.06 16.48
C ARG A 153 -8.55 -26.17 15.70
N ASP A 154 -8.13 -25.87 14.47
CA ASP A 154 -7.39 -26.77 13.57
C ASP A 154 -5.88 -26.46 13.64
#